data_AF-A0A101H4E5-F1
#
_entry.id   AF-A0A101H4E5-F1
#
_cell.length_a   1.000
_cell.length_b   1.000
_cell.length_c   1.000
_cell.angle_alpha   90.00
_cell.angle_beta   90.00
_cell.angle_gamma   90.00
#
_symmetry.space_group_name_H-M   'P 1'
#
loop_
_entity.id
_entity.type
_entity.pdbx_description
1 polymer ?
#
loop_
_entity_poly.entity_id
_entity_poly.type
_entity_poly.pdbx_seq_one_letter_code
_entity_poly.pdbx_strand_id
1 'polypeptide(L)'
;STFLMYRKLEVMYQFVHVISAKIKKNEWIGLYTLNNESFDARTVSVIKQLMNGVVEVREGTDSFELRVVGLGGRMTPWLPYSFDPNGKLVVEG
;
A
#
# COMPACT_ATOMS: atom_id res chain seq x y z
N SER A 1 -11.24 -7.83 -24.75
CA SER A 1 -10.49 -6.64 -24.30
C SER A 1 -9.55 -6.87 -23.11
N THR A 2 -9.33 -8.12 -22.69
CA THR A 2 -8.51 -8.47 -21.50
C THR A 2 -7.00 -8.35 -21.73
N PHE A 3 -6.54 -8.51 -22.98
CA PHE A 3 -5.11 -8.46 -23.34
C PHE A 3 -4.48 -7.05 -23.23
N LEU A 4 -5.30 -5.98 -23.30
CA LEU A 4 -4.82 -4.60 -23.16
C LEU A 4 -4.61 -4.18 -21.69
N MET A 5 -5.34 -4.79 -20.74
CA MET A 5 -5.11 -4.58 -19.30
C MET A 5 -3.83 -5.27 -18.84
N TYR A 6 -3.56 -6.49 -19.33
CA TYR A 6 -2.33 -7.23 -19.00
C TYR A 6 -1.06 -6.54 -19.49
N ARG A 7 -1.07 -5.91 -20.68
CA ARG A 7 0.10 -5.18 -21.20
C ARG A 7 0.42 -3.89 -20.40
N LYS A 8 -0.56 -3.31 -19.70
CA LYS A 8 -0.35 -2.14 -18.82
C LYS A 8 0.26 -2.52 -17.47
N LEU A 9 0.04 -3.75 -17.02
CA LEU A 9 0.52 -4.24 -15.73
C LEU A 9 2.06 -4.37 -15.70
N GLU A 10 2.65 -4.95 -16.75
CA GLU A 10 4.12 -5.04 -16.87
C GLU A 10 4.78 -3.65 -16.88
N VAL A 11 4.19 -2.70 -17.60
CA VAL A 11 4.69 -1.32 -17.66
C VAL A 11 4.59 -0.64 -16.29
N MET A 12 3.50 -0.87 -15.54
CA MET A 12 3.37 -0.33 -14.19
C MET A 12 4.40 -0.93 -13.23
N TYR A 13 4.72 -2.22 -13.32
CA TYR A 13 5.80 -2.81 -12.53
C TYR A 13 7.15 -2.17 -12.83
N GLN A 14 7.49 -2.06 -14.11
CA GLN A 14 8.74 -1.42 -14.52
C GLN A 14 8.80 0.01 -14.00
N PHE A 15 7.69 0.75 -14.06
CA PHE A 15 7.60 2.10 -13.52
C PHE A 15 7.84 2.16 -12.01
N VAL A 16 7.13 1.35 -11.21
CA VAL A 16 7.30 1.29 -9.75
C VAL A 16 8.72 0.86 -9.39
N HIS A 17 9.27 -0.12 -10.12
CA HIS A 17 10.63 -0.61 -9.92
C HIS A 17 11.68 0.49 -10.18
N VAL A 18 11.57 1.21 -11.31
CA VAL A 18 12.48 2.30 -11.68
C VAL A 18 12.41 3.45 -10.67
N ILE A 19 11.20 3.84 -10.23
CA ILE A 19 11.03 4.89 -9.23
C ILE A 19 11.63 4.45 -7.89
N SER A 20 11.31 3.24 -7.42
CA SER A 20 11.81 2.72 -6.15
C SER A 20 13.33 2.63 -6.13
N ALA A 21 13.94 2.20 -7.25
CA ALA A 21 15.40 2.18 -7.41
C ALA A 21 16.02 3.58 -7.33
N LYS A 22 15.38 4.59 -7.95
CA LYS A 22 15.84 5.99 -7.90
C LYS A 22 15.70 6.58 -6.50
N ILE A 23 14.57 6.34 -5.82
CA ILE A 23 14.35 6.77 -4.43
C ILE A 23 15.42 6.18 -3.51
N LYS A 24 15.66 4.87 -3.60
CA LYS A 24 16.70 4.18 -2.82
C LYS A 24 18.10 4.74 -3.09
N LYS A 25 18.45 5.00 -4.35
CA LYS A 25 19.76 5.55 -4.73
C LYS A 25 20.01 6.95 -4.19
N ASN A 26 18.96 7.76 -4.00
CA ASN A 26 19.07 9.13 -3.50
C ASN A 26 18.72 9.26 -2.01
N GLU A 27 18.54 8.13 -1.30
CA GLU A 27 18.15 8.12 0.13
C GLU A 27 16.85 8.87 0.40
N TRP A 28 15.92 8.83 -0.56
CA TRP A 28 14.60 9.47 -0.44
C TRP A 28 13.57 8.54 0.20
N ILE A 29 12.47 9.13 0.65
CA ILE A 29 11.29 8.41 1.13
C ILE A 29 10.22 8.44 0.03
N GLY A 30 9.69 7.28 -0.33
CA GLY A 30 8.58 7.14 -1.28
C GLY A 30 7.28 6.78 -0.57
N LEU A 31 6.22 7.55 -0.80
CA LEU A 31 4.86 7.21 -0.41
C LEU A 31 4.03 6.91 -1.65
N TYR A 32 3.38 5.76 -1.67
CA TYR A 32 2.54 5.31 -2.77
C TYR A 32 1.14 5.02 -2.27
N THR A 33 0.13 5.53 -2.97
CA THR A 33 -1.28 5.28 -2.68
C THR A 33 -1.88 4.43 -3.79
N LEU A 34 -2.54 3.34 -3.42
CA LEU A 34 -3.19 2.42 -4.36
C LEU A 34 -4.66 2.29 -3.97
N ASN A 35 -5.57 2.51 -4.93
CA ASN A 35 -6.97 2.14 -4.77
C ASN A 35 -7.16 0.69 -5.27
N ASN A 36 -7.73 -0.16 -4.42
CA ASN A 36 -7.92 -1.59 -4.67
C ASN A 36 -8.95 -1.87 -5.78
N GLU A 37 -9.78 -0.89 -6.16
CA GLU A 37 -10.74 -1.02 -7.26
C GLU A 37 -10.08 -0.94 -8.64
N SER A 38 -8.88 -0.36 -8.73
CA SER A 38 -8.21 -0.09 -10.00
C SER A 38 -7.37 -1.26 -10.52
N PHE A 39 -7.05 -2.22 -9.66
CA PHE A 39 -6.09 -3.30 -9.95
C PHE A 39 -6.57 -4.63 -9.38
N ASP A 40 -6.26 -5.73 -10.08
CA ASP A 40 -6.53 -7.05 -9.54
C ASP A 40 -5.66 -7.38 -8.31
N ALA A 41 -6.10 -8.35 -7.50
CA ALA A 41 -5.42 -8.72 -6.27
C ALA A 41 -3.96 -9.19 -6.48
N ARG A 42 -3.68 -9.84 -7.63
CA ARG A 42 -2.34 -10.31 -7.98
C ARG A 42 -1.41 -9.12 -8.21
N THR A 43 -1.89 -8.12 -8.93
CA THR A 43 -1.19 -6.87 -9.22
C THR A 43 -0.81 -6.15 -7.94
N VAL A 44 -1.78 -5.95 -7.06
CA VAL A 44 -1.57 -5.29 -5.78
C VAL A 44 -0.54 -6.06 -4.93
N SER A 45 -0.59 -7.40 -4.93
CA SER A 45 0.32 -8.23 -4.15
C SER A 45 1.79 -8.04 -4.53
N VAL A 46 2.13 -7.97 -5.81
CA VAL A 46 3.53 -7.83 -6.23
C VAL A 46 4.01 -6.38 -6.06
N ILE A 47 3.15 -5.37 -6.25
CA ILE A 47 3.52 -3.98 -5.93
C ILE A 47 3.89 -3.87 -4.44
N LYS A 48 3.08 -4.48 -3.57
CA LYS A 48 3.36 -4.55 -2.12
C LYS A 48 4.72 -5.20 -1.81
N GLN A 49 5.12 -6.23 -2.55
CA GLN A 49 6.43 -6.89 -2.38
C GLN A 49 7.62 -5.99 -2.74
N LEU A 50 7.42 -4.95 -3.58
CA LEU A 50 8.48 -3.98 -3.89
C LEU A 50 8.68 -2.94 -2.79
N MET A 51 7.72 -2.82 -1.86
CA MET A 51 7.74 -1.83 -0.79
C MET A 51 8.46 -2.36 0.45
N ASN A 52 9.18 -1.49 1.14
CA ASN A 52 9.79 -1.82 2.44
C ASN A 52 8.75 -1.96 3.57
N GLY A 53 7.55 -1.42 3.35
CA GLY A 53 6.46 -1.43 4.30
C GLY A 53 5.16 -1.03 3.62
N VAL A 54 4.05 -1.59 4.07
CA VAL A 54 2.72 -1.31 3.54
C VAL A 54 1.80 -1.03 4.71
N VAL A 55 1.14 0.13 4.65
CA VAL A 55 -0.01 0.43 5.51
C VAL A 55 -1.25 0.16 4.67
N GLU A 56 -2.03 -0.82 5.08
CA GLU A 56 -3.31 -1.11 4.46
C GLU A 56 -4.40 -0.47 5.30
N VAL A 57 -5.39 0.11 4.63
CA VAL A 57 -6.59 0.65 5.25
C VAL A 57 -7.81 -0.02 4.64
N ARG A 58 -8.84 -0.24 5.45
CA ARG A 58 -10.13 -0.76 5.00
C ARG A 58 -11.25 -0.16 5.81
N GLU A 59 -12.45 -0.21 5.23
CA GLU A 59 -13.69 -0.03 5.97
C GLU A 59 -14.02 -1.37 6.66
N GLY A 60 -14.06 -1.35 7.98
CA GLY A 60 -14.55 -2.46 8.81
C GLY A 60 -16.06 -2.39 9.00
N THR A 61 -16.62 -3.24 9.86
CA THR A 61 -18.06 -3.24 10.13
C THR A 61 -18.52 -1.99 10.87
N ASP A 62 -17.77 -1.56 11.87
CA ASP A 62 -18.14 -0.45 12.76
C ASP A 62 -17.13 0.71 12.76
N SER A 63 -15.94 0.51 12.16
CA SER A 63 -14.87 1.49 12.15
C SER A 63 -13.95 1.32 10.94
N PHE A 64 -13.16 2.34 10.63
CA PHE A 64 -12.03 2.18 9.72
C PHE A 64 -10.91 1.43 10.43
N GLU A 65 -10.29 0.51 9.72
CA GLU A 65 -9.21 -0.30 10.26
C GLU A 65 -7.96 -0.14 9.43
N LEU A 66 -6.80 -0.21 10.08
CA LEU A 66 -5.51 -0.23 9.43
C LEU A 66 -4.71 -1.45 9.86
N ARG A 67 -3.77 -1.88 9.01
CA ARG A 67 -2.71 -2.81 9.40
C ARG A 67 -1.41 -2.45 8.74
N VAL A 68 -0.33 -2.82 9.40
CA VAL A 68 1.03 -2.66 8.90
C VAL A 68 1.57 -4.02 8.49
N VAL A 69 2.15 -4.07 7.30
CA VAL A 69 2.80 -5.26 6.73
C VAL A 69 4.22 -4.90 6.34
N GLY A 70 5.19 -5.73 6.74
CA GLY A 70 6.58 -5.65 6.28
C GLY A 70 7.47 -4.67 7.06
N LEU A 71 6.91 -3.61 7.67
CA LEU A 71 7.68 -2.74 8.57
C LEU A 71 8.09 -3.52 9.83
N GLY A 72 9.40 -3.72 10.00
CA GLY A 72 9.95 -4.51 11.12
C GLY A 72 9.75 -6.02 10.98
N GLY A 73 9.43 -6.52 9.78
CA GLY A 73 9.27 -7.95 9.48
C GLY A 73 8.02 -8.60 10.09
N ARG A 74 7.09 -7.80 10.62
CA ARG A 74 5.85 -8.27 11.26
C ARG A 74 4.64 -7.78 10.48
N MET A 75 3.56 -8.56 10.55
CA MET A 75 2.23 -8.15 10.13
C MET A 75 1.40 -7.90 11.39
N THR A 76 0.81 -6.71 11.51
CA THR A 76 -0.11 -6.42 12.62
C THR A 76 -1.48 -7.03 12.35
N PRO A 77 -2.29 -7.29 13.39
CA PRO A 77 -3.72 -7.44 13.20
C PRO A 77 -4.32 -6.17 12.59
N TRP A 78 -5.56 -6.26 12.14
CA TRP A 78 -6.36 -5.08 11.82
C TRP A 78 -6.66 -4.33 13.12
N LEU A 79 -6.32 -3.06 13.15
CA LEU A 79 -6.49 -2.17 14.28
C LEU A 79 -7.47 -1.06 13.89
N PRO A 80 -8.58 -0.89 14.61
CA PRO A 80 -9.45 0.26 14.44
C PRO A 80 -8.67 1.56 14.58
N TYR A 81 -9.03 2.56 13.78
CA TYR A 81 -8.46 3.89 13.92
C TYR A 81 -9.52 4.98 13.70
N SER A 82 -9.26 6.13 14.32
CA SER A 82 -10.04 7.35 14.16
C SER A 82 -9.12 8.56 14.12
N PHE A 83 -9.67 9.71 13.73
CA PHE A 83 -9.00 10.99 13.86
C PHE A 83 -9.67 11.78 14.98
N ASP A 84 -8.87 12.29 15.92
CA ASP A 84 -9.38 13.22 16.93
C ASP A 84 -9.81 14.56 16.28
N PRO A 85 -10.47 15.46 17.03
CA PRO A 85 -10.87 16.77 16.50
C PRO A 85 -9.72 17.66 16.00
N ASN A 86 -8.47 17.34 16.37
CA ASN A 86 -7.26 18.03 15.92
C ASN A 86 -6.60 17.35 14.71
N GLY A 87 -7.20 16.28 14.19
CA GLY A 87 -6.67 15.50 13.07
C GLY A 87 -5.56 14.52 13.46
N LYS A 88 -5.37 14.24 14.75
CA LYS A 88 -4.41 13.25 15.22
C LYS A 88 -4.97 11.85 14.99
N LEU A 89 -4.19 11.01 14.31
CA LEU A 89 -4.49 9.58 14.18
C LEU A 89 -4.44 8.91 15.56
N VAL A 90 -5.55 8.30 15.95
CA VAL A 90 -5.68 7.45 17.14
C VAL A 90 -5.90 6.02 16.66
N VAL A 91 -5.03 5.10 17.07
CA VAL A 91 -5.15 3.67 16.76
C VAL A 91 -5.53 2.95 18.05
N GLU A 92 -6.64 2.21 17.99
CA GLU A 92 -7.15 1.43 19.11
C GLU A 92 -6.64 -0.01 18.95
N GLY A 93 -6.00 -0.55 19.98
CA GLY A 93 -5.38 -1.87 19.97
C GLY A 93 -5.32 -2.51 21.34
#